data_AF-A0A932LTZ4-F1
#
_entry.id   AF-A0A932LTZ4-F1
#
_cell.length_a   1.000
_cell.length_b   1.000
_cell.length_c   1.000
_cell.angle_alpha   90.00
_cell.angle_beta   90.00
_cell.angle_gamma   90.00
#
_symmetry.space_group_name_H-M   'P 1'
#
loop_
_entity.id
_entity.type
_entity.pdbx_description
1 polymer ?
#
loop_
_entity_poly.entity_id
_entity_poly.type
_entity_poly.pdbx_seq_one_letter_code
_entity_poly.pdbx_strand_id
1 'polypeptide(L)'
;MRVRPEWFDVYAAAFLEADQEQIKERVARARKAIVDRIRTLEAGEPAVDREARDLKDALNKLQILVSVANEMSRPPHFGAIAVPRTQARPQVDGAA
;
A
#
# COMPACT_ATOMS: atom_id res chain seq x y z
N MET A 1 3.50 30.21 -17.10
CA MET A 1 2.60 29.26 -16.43
C MET A 1 3.18 27.87 -16.68
N ARG A 2 3.65 27.13 -15.67
CA ARG A 2 4.16 25.76 -15.90
C ARG A 2 2.96 24.86 -16.12
N VAL A 3 2.88 24.22 -17.28
CA VAL A 3 1.82 23.23 -17.59
C VAL A 3 2.05 22.03 -16.68
N ARG A 4 1.03 21.67 -15.90
CA ARG A 4 1.05 20.49 -15.05
C ARG A 4 0.62 19.29 -15.89
N PRO A 5 1.40 18.20 -15.93
CA PRO A 5 1.02 16.99 -16.64
C PRO A 5 -0.21 16.31 -16.00
N GLU A 6 -1.07 15.70 -16.81
CA GLU A 6 -2.31 15.06 -16.34
C GLU A 6 -2.08 13.92 -15.33
N TRP A 7 -0.98 13.18 -15.49
CA TRP A 7 -0.62 12.09 -14.55
C TRP A 7 -0.42 12.59 -13.12
N PHE A 8 -0.05 13.87 -12.95
CA PHE A 8 0.23 14.45 -11.64
C PHE A 8 -1.03 14.55 -10.79
N ASP A 9 -2.18 14.93 -11.37
CA ASP A 9 -3.40 15.10 -10.60
C ASP A 9 -3.95 13.75 -10.11
N VAL A 10 -3.84 12.69 -10.92
CA VAL A 10 -4.19 11.33 -10.50
C VAL A 10 -3.23 10.81 -9.42
N TYR A 11 -1.93 11.09 -9.56
CA TYR A 11 -0.93 10.79 -8.55
C TYR A 11 -1.21 11.53 -7.23
N ALA A 12 -1.50 12.82 -7.27
CA ALA A 12 -1.79 13.63 -6.09
C ALA A 12 -3.05 13.14 -5.37
N ALA A 13 -4.10 12.78 -6.12
CA ALA A 13 -5.31 12.20 -5.56
C ALA A 13 -5.03 10.87 -4.82
N ALA A 14 -4.16 10.02 -5.35
CA ALA A 14 -3.75 8.80 -4.66
C ALA A 14 -2.89 9.07 -3.43
N PHE A 15 -1.99 10.05 -3.49
CA PHE A 15 -1.09 10.38 -2.38
C PHE A 15 -1.81 11.03 -1.19
N LEU A 16 -2.91 11.75 -1.46
CA LEU A 16 -3.73 12.41 -0.44
C LEU A 16 -4.94 11.57 -0.01
N GLU A 17 -5.10 10.36 -0.54
CA GLU A 17 -6.20 9.47 -0.15
C GLU A 17 -6.05 9.04 1.31
N ALA A 18 -7.09 9.26 2.10
CA ALA A 18 -7.13 8.94 3.52
C ALA A 18 -7.97 7.69 3.81
N ASP A 19 -8.87 7.34 2.88
CA ASP A 19 -9.70 6.15 3.00
C ASP A 19 -8.88 4.89 2.66
N GLN A 20 -8.69 4.02 3.65
CA GLN A 20 -7.93 2.78 3.52
C GLN A 20 -8.55 1.78 2.54
N GLU A 21 -9.87 1.82 2.36
CA GLU A 21 -10.54 0.94 1.40
C GLU A 21 -10.30 1.43 -0.04
N GLN A 22 -10.21 2.75 -0.23
CA GLN A 22 -9.99 3.35 -1.54
C GLN A 22 -8.51 3.48 -1.93
N ILE A 23 -7.58 3.50 -0.97
CA ILE A 23 -6.15 3.76 -1.24
C ILE A 23 -5.58 2.80 -2.28
N LYS A 24 -5.97 1.51 -2.25
CA LYS A 24 -5.51 0.50 -3.21
C LYS A 24 -5.98 0.81 -4.63
N GLU A 25 -7.23 1.19 -4.78
CA GLU A 25 -7.80 1.55 -6.08
C GLU A 25 -7.17 2.84 -6.62
N ARG A 26 -7.05 3.87 -5.78
CA ARG A 26 -6.45 5.15 -6.16
C ARG A 26 -4.99 4.97 -6.57
N VAL A 27 -4.22 4.20 -5.83
CA VAL A 27 -2.83 3.88 -6.20
C VAL A 27 -2.76 3.12 -7.52
N ALA A 28 -3.66 2.15 -7.77
CA ALA A 28 -3.70 1.43 -9.03
C ALA A 28 -3.96 2.37 -10.23
N ARG A 29 -4.92 3.30 -10.10
CA ARG A 29 -5.22 4.32 -11.11
C ARG A 29 -4.02 5.25 -11.35
N ALA A 30 -3.37 5.73 -10.28
CA ALA A 30 -2.19 6.58 -10.38
C ALA A 30 -1.00 5.86 -11.04
N ARG A 31 -0.74 4.60 -10.67
CA ARG A 31 0.29 3.78 -11.31
C ARG A 31 0.05 3.63 -12.80
N LYS A 32 -1.19 3.34 -13.20
CA LYS A 32 -1.56 3.24 -14.60
C LYS A 32 -1.26 4.54 -15.35
N ALA A 33 -1.71 5.69 -14.83
CA ALA A 33 -1.47 6.99 -15.44
C ALA A 33 0.03 7.30 -15.61
N ILE A 34 0.84 6.99 -14.59
CA ILE A 34 2.30 7.19 -14.64
C ILE A 34 2.96 6.25 -15.66
N VAL A 35 2.61 4.97 -15.68
CA VAL A 35 3.15 4.01 -16.66
C VAL A 35 2.75 4.36 -18.08
N ASP A 36 1.50 4.77 -18.29
CA ASP A 36 1.02 5.22 -19.60
C ASP A 36 1.81 6.45 -20.05
N ARG A 37 2.07 7.43 -19.16
CA ARG A 37 2.92 8.58 -19.50
C ARG A 37 4.37 8.17 -19.80
N ILE A 38 4.95 7.24 -19.06
CA ILE A 38 6.31 6.75 -19.36
C ILE A 38 6.34 6.16 -20.79
N ARG A 39 5.34 5.37 -21.17
CA ARG A 39 5.24 4.80 -22.51
C ARG A 39 5.10 5.86 -23.59
N THR A 40 4.34 6.94 -23.35
CA THR A 40 4.23 8.03 -24.33
C THR A 40 5.58 8.75 -24.50
N LEU A 41 6.32 8.97 -23.41
CA LEU A 41 7.66 9.55 -23.47
C LEU A 41 8.65 8.64 -24.22
N GLU A 42 8.59 7.32 -23.99
CA GLU A 42 9.39 6.33 -24.72
C GLU A 42 9.01 6.28 -26.23
N ALA A 43 7.76 6.59 -26.56
CA ALA A 43 7.29 6.74 -27.94
C ALA A 43 7.69 8.07 -28.60
N GLY A 44 8.41 8.95 -27.90
CA GLY A 44 8.96 10.20 -28.43
C GLY A 44 8.08 11.43 -28.17
N GLU A 45 7.06 11.34 -27.33
CA GLU A 45 6.35 12.55 -26.89
C GLU A 45 7.26 13.49 -26.08
N PRO A 46 7.07 14.81 -26.21
CA PRO A 46 7.86 15.78 -25.46
C PRO A 46 7.63 15.62 -23.95
N ALA A 47 8.74 15.52 -23.23
CA ALA A 47 8.77 15.61 -21.78
C ALA A 47 8.81 17.07 -21.34
N VAL A 48 8.16 17.38 -20.22
CA VAL A 48 8.46 18.62 -19.49
C VAL A 48 9.74 18.44 -18.65
N ASP A 49 10.35 19.54 -18.23
CA ASP A 49 11.60 19.51 -17.46
C ASP A 49 11.50 18.58 -16.25
N ARG A 50 12.45 17.63 -16.15
CA ARG A 50 12.55 16.63 -15.08
C ARG A 50 11.41 15.61 -15.00
N GLU A 51 10.47 15.61 -15.94
CA GLU A 51 9.29 14.75 -15.90
C GLU A 51 9.65 13.25 -15.76
N ALA A 52 10.65 12.77 -16.50
CA ALA A 52 11.10 11.38 -16.41
C ALA A 52 11.63 10.99 -15.02
N ARG A 53 12.23 11.94 -14.28
CA ARG A 53 12.67 11.72 -12.90
C ARG A 53 11.45 11.71 -11.97
N ASP A 54 10.57 12.68 -12.13
CA ASP A 54 9.37 12.83 -11.29
C ASP A 54 8.43 11.61 -11.42
N LEU A 55 8.29 11.05 -12.62
CA LEU A 55 7.53 9.81 -12.88
C LEU A 55 8.12 8.61 -12.12
N LYS A 56 9.45 8.44 -12.12
CA LYS A 56 10.13 7.37 -11.37
C LYS A 56 9.96 7.54 -9.87
N ASP A 57 10.14 8.78 -9.38
CA ASP A 57 9.95 9.10 -7.97
C ASP A 57 8.50 8.86 -7.52
N ALA A 58 7.52 9.19 -8.37
CA ALA A 58 6.12 8.94 -8.12
C ALA A 58 5.80 7.43 -8.00
N LEU A 59 6.35 6.58 -8.88
CA LEU A 59 6.18 5.12 -8.77
C LEU A 59 6.73 4.56 -7.45
N ASN A 60 7.91 5.04 -7.03
CA ASN A 60 8.52 4.65 -5.76
C ASN A 60 7.65 5.04 -4.57
N LYS A 61 7.13 6.28 -4.57
CA LYS A 61 6.24 6.77 -3.50
C LYS A 61 4.94 5.97 -3.44
N LEU A 62 4.33 5.64 -4.59
CA LEU A 62 3.14 4.79 -4.64
C LEU A 62 3.40 3.37 -4.14
N GLN A 63 4.59 2.81 -4.38
CA GLN A 63 4.99 1.51 -3.81
C GLN A 63 5.01 1.56 -2.29
N ILE A 64 5.62 2.61 -1.72
CA ILE A 64 5.69 2.80 -0.26
C ILE A 64 4.28 2.92 0.32
N LEU A 65 3.40 3.71 -0.32
CA LEU A 65 2.03 3.92 0.14
C LEU A 65 1.23 2.62 0.23
N VAL A 66 1.38 1.73 -0.76
CA VAL A 66 0.73 0.41 -0.74
C VAL A 66 1.28 -0.47 0.36
N SER A 67 2.59 -0.47 0.60
CA SER A 67 3.20 -1.23 1.70
C SER A 67 2.63 -0.79 3.06
N VAL A 68 2.57 0.53 3.30
CA VAL A 68 2.01 1.09 4.54
C VAL A 68 0.53 0.77 4.68
N ALA A 69 -0.26 0.90 3.60
CA ALA A 69 -1.67 0.54 3.62
C ALA A 69 -1.90 -0.95 3.96
N ASN A 70 -1.07 -1.83 3.40
CA ASN A 70 -1.15 -3.26 3.68
C ASN A 70 -0.78 -3.61 5.13
N GLU A 71 0.18 -2.89 5.72
CA GLU A 71 0.53 -3.04 7.14
C GLU A 71 -0.62 -2.61 8.05
N MET A 72 -1.28 -1.48 7.75
CA MET A 72 -2.44 -0.99 8.52
C MET A 72 -3.66 -1.91 8.43
N SER A 73 -3.86 -2.57 7.28
CA SER A 73 -4.95 -3.55 7.11
C SER A 73 -4.65 -4.92 7.75
N ARG A 74 -3.43 -5.15 8.24
CA ARG A 74 -3.08 -6.43 8.86
C ARG A 74 -3.73 -6.47 10.25
N PRO A 75 -4.52 -7.51 10.59
CA PRO A 75 -5.03 -7.64 11.95
C PRO A 75 -3.85 -7.70 12.92
N PRO A 76 -3.92 -7.04 14.09
CA PRO A 76 -2.84 -7.10 15.05
C PRO A 76 -2.58 -8.57 15.42
N HIS A 77 -1.36 -9.04 15.17
CA HIS A 77 -0.89 -10.32 15.67
C HIS A 77 -0.71 -10.21 17.20
N PHE A 78 -1.83 -10.21 17.94
CA PHE A 78 -1.81 -10.62 19.33
C PHE A 78 -1.44 -12.09 19.31
N GLY A 79 -0.17 -12.39 19.64
CA GLY A 79 0.32 -13.75 19.72
C GLY A 79 -0.69 -14.58 20.49
N ALA A 80 -1.26 -15.60 19.83
CA ALA A 80 -2.03 -16.61 20.50
C ALA A 80 -1.07 -17.34 21.45
N ILE A 81 -0.94 -16.84 22.67
CA ILE A 81 -0.35 -17.59 23.77
C ILE A 81 -1.32 -18.74 23.99
N ALA A 82 -1.01 -19.88 23.37
CA ALA A 82 -1.66 -21.13 23.69
C ALA A 82 -1.39 -21.41 25.17
N VAL A 83 -2.33 -21.03 26.04
CA VAL A 83 -2.28 -21.37 27.46
C VAL A 83 -2.37 -22.90 27.53
N PRO A 84 -1.32 -23.61 27.98
CA PRO A 84 -1.44 -25.05 28.14
C PRO A 84 -2.52 -25.32 29.19
N ARG A 85 -3.59 -26.00 28.80
CA ARG A 85 -4.58 -26.54 29.73
C ARG A 85 -3.86 -27.50 30.67
N THR A 86 -3.55 -27.03 31.87
CA THR A 86 -3.10 -27.89 32.98
C THR A 86 -4.18 -28.94 33.20
N GLN A 87 -3.88 -30.20 32.88
CA GLN A 87 -4.77 -31.31 33.21
C GLN A 87 -4.93 -31.37 34.73
N ALA A 88 -6.18 -31.29 35.18
CA ALA A 88 -6.56 -31.48 36.56
C ALA A 88 -6.18 -32.90 37.01
N ARG A 89 -5.51 -33.00 38.16
CA ARG A 89 -5.29 -34.26 38.89
C ARG A 89 -6.64 -34.88 39.24
N PRO A 90 -6.88 -36.18 38.97
CA PRO A 90 -7.99 -36.87 39.60
C PRO A 90 -7.68 -37.12 41.08
N GLN A 91 -8.73 -36.88 41.84
CA GLN A 91 -8.84 -36.89 43.28
C GLN A 91 -8.72 -38.32 43.83
N VAL A 92 -8.08 -38.43 44.98
CA VAL A 92 -7.99 -39.63 45.81
C VAL A 92 -9.38 -40.06 46.25
N ASP A 93 -9.79 -41.28 45.88
CA ASP A 93 -10.86 -41.99 46.57
C ASP A 93 -10.24 -43.16 47.34
N GLY A 94 -10.41 -43.10 48.66
CA GLY A 94 -10.01 -44.15 49.59
C GLY A 94 -10.84 -45.41 49.38
N ALA A 95 -10.22 -46.55 49.62
CA ALA A 95 -10.90 -47.81 49.79
C ALA A 95 -10.24 -48.61 50.92
N ALA A 96 -11.07 -48.89 51.93
CA ALA A 96 -10.98 -49.85 53.02
C ALA A 96 -9.93 -49.62 54.13
#